data_AF-A0A3P6TPN9-F1
#
_entry.id   AF-A0A3P6TPN9-F1
#
_cell.length_a   1.000
_cell.length_b   1.000
_cell.length_c   1.000
_cell.angle_alpha   90.00
_cell.angle_beta   90.00
_cell.angle_gamma   90.00
#
_symmetry.space_group_name_H-M   'P 1'
#
loop_
_entity.id
_entity.type
_entity.pdbx_description
1 polymer ?
#
loop_
_entity_poly.entity_id
_entity_poly.type
_entity_poly.pdbx_seq_one_letter_code
_entity_poly.pdbx_strand_id
1 'polypeptide(L)'
;MTSKIDIVKDEALRKETTIGKTIDAKPKQATTGREIISLYLQGDAVASITYRKICNALEVLPNWEPEAKVQFLEQFLNISDLLDNRCAGLVSNLAVSWLLFLA
;
A
#
# COMPACT_ATOMS: atom_id res chain seq x y z
N MET A 1 44.16 -4.07 -43.06
CA MET A 1 43.29 -3.46 -44.10
C MET A 1 41.85 -3.55 -43.61
N THR A 2 41.25 -2.47 -43.07
CA THR A 2 40.30 -1.54 -43.75
C THR A 2 39.00 -2.25 -44.18
N SER A 3 37.77 -1.81 -43.92
CA SER A 3 37.22 -0.46 -43.64
C SER A 3 35.71 -0.53 -43.37
N LYS A 4 35.21 0.41 -42.53
CA LYS A 4 34.02 1.31 -42.66
C LYS A 4 32.59 0.70 -42.78
N ILE A 5 31.70 0.90 -41.79
CA ILE A 5 30.74 2.03 -41.49
C ILE A 5 29.45 2.00 -42.35
N ASP A 6 28.28 2.12 -41.69
CA ASP A 6 27.01 2.84 -42.03
C ASP A 6 25.82 2.11 -41.34
N ILE A 7 25.17 2.60 -40.27
CA ILE A 7 24.18 3.68 -40.09
C ILE A 7 22.81 3.45 -40.81
N VAL A 8 21.84 3.00 -39.99
CA VAL A 8 20.41 3.41 -39.88
C VAL A 8 19.37 2.91 -40.91
N LYS A 9 18.15 2.71 -40.36
CA LYS A 9 16.81 2.63 -40.98
C LYS A 9 16.46 1.28 -41.63
N ASP A 10 15.24 0.76 -41.61
CA ASP A 10 13.92 1.34 -41.39
C ASP A 10 12.95 0.18 -41.06
N GLU A 11 11.69 0.53 -40.84
CA GLU A 11 10.67 -0.17 -40.10
C GLU A 11 9.96 -1.31 -40.86
N ALA A 12 9.02 -1.93 -40.11
CA ALA A 12 7.79 -2.55 -40.59
C ALA A 12 7.90 -4.06 -40.94
N LEU A 13 6.96 -4.94 -40.57
CA LEU A 13 5.54 -4.73 -40.28
C LEU A 13 4.91 -6.02 -39.73
N ARG A 14 3.83 -5.86 -38.94
CA ARG A 14 2.67 -6.77 -38.74
C ARG A 14 2.86 -7.90 -37.71
N LYS A 15 2.12 -7.99 -36.60
CA LYS A 15 0.75 -7.57 -36.29
C LYS A 15 0.57 -7.47 -34.76
N GLU A 16 -0.13 -6.45 -34.29
CA GLU A 16 -1.21 -6.51 -33.26
C GLU A 16 -1.65 -5.07 -32.98
N THR A 17 -2.62 -4.59 -33.76
CA THR A 17 -4.00 -4.38 -33.31
C THR A 17 -4.10 -3.30 -32.23
N THR A 18 -4.16 -2.08 -32.75
CA THR A 18 -4.66 -0.84 -32.16
C THR A 18 -5.94 -1.06 -31.35
N ILE A 19 -6.02 -0.51 -30.13
CA ILE A 19 -6.81 0.71 -29.80
C ILE A 19 -6.66 1.01 -28.30
N GLY A 20 -5.85 2.03 -28.04
CA GLY A 20 -6.08 3.11 -27.07
C GLY A 20 -6.80 2.84 -25.75
N LYS A 21 -6.01 2.70 -24.69
CA LYS A 21 -6.24 3.49 -23.48
C LYS A 21 -4.88 3.79 -22.85
N THR A 22 -4.39 5.00 -23.08
CA THR A 22 -3.34 5.60 -22.25
C THR A 22 -3.86 5.57 -20.83
N ILE A 23 -3.50 4.54 -20.06
CA ILE A 23 -3.53 4.65 -18.62
C ILE A 23 -2.37 5.57 -18.28
N ASP A 24 -2.66 6.88 -18.28
CA ASP A 24 -1.90 7.83 -17.49
C ASP A 24 -1.73 7.18 -16.13
N ALA A 25 -0.53 6.66 -15.87
CA ALA A 25 -0.15 6.17 -14.57
C ALA A 25 -0.06 7.41 -13.68
N LYS A 26 -1.22 7.88 -13.21
CA LYS A 26 -1.32 8.74 -12.05
C LYS A 26 -0.41 8.11 -10.99
N PRO A 27 0.41 8.90 -10.27
CA PRO A 27 1.14 8.36 -9.14
C PRO A 27 0.13 7.59 -8.29
N LYS A 28 0.32 6.26 -8.15
CA LYS A 28 -0.54 5.42 -7.31
C LYS A 28 -0.56 6.12 -5.96
N GLN A 29 -1.69 6.74 -5.63
CA GLN A 29 -1.86 7.33 -4.31
C GLN A 29 -1.54 6.22 -3.32
N ALA A 30 -0.67 6.53 -2.35
CA ALA A 30 -0.35 5.60 -1.30
C ALA A 30 -1.66 5.19 -0.63
N THR A 31 -1.98 3.89 -0.70
CA THR A 31 -3.22 3.36 -0.14
C THR A 31 -3.26 3.67 1.35
N THR A 32 -4.32 4.35 1.79
CA THR A 32 -4.44 4.79 3.19
C THR A 32 -4.91 3.63 4.07
N GLY A 33 -4.64 3.70 5.39
CA GLY A 33 -5.18 2.74 6.36
C GLY A 33 -6.70 2.60 6.25
N ARG A 34 -7.42 3.71 6.08
CA ARG A 34 -8.87 3.73 5.88
C ARG A 34 -9.34 2.92 4.68
N GLU A 35 -8.65 3.04 3.55
CA GLU A 35 -8.98 2.33 2.31
C GLU A 35 -8.73 0.83 2.45
N ILE A 36 -7.63 0.44 3.12
CA ILE A 36 -7.32 -0.97 3.42
C ILE A 36 -8.42 -1.58 4.29
N ILE A 37 -8.85 -0.89 5.34
CA ILE A 37 -9.92 -1.38 6.22
C ILE A 37 -11.23 -1.49 5.44
N SER A 38 -11.58 -0.48 4.63
CA SER A 38 -12.83 -0.51 3.84
C SER A 38 -12.89 -1.72 2.90
N LEU A 39 -11.79 -2.00 2.19
CA LEU A 39 -11.68 -3.16 1.28
C LEU A 39 -11.66 -4.50 2.05
N TYR A 40 -10.99 -4.54 3.21
CA TYR A 40 -11.01 -5.72 4.08
C TYR A 40 -12.44 -6.07 4.51
N LEU A 41 -13.22 -5.06 4.90
CA LEU A 41 -14.62 -5.25 5.32
C LEU A 41 -15.52 -5.72 4.17
N GLN A 42 -15.16 -5.43 2.91
CA GLN A 42 -15.82 -5.92 1.70
C GLN A 42 -15.37 -7.33 1.28
N GLY A 43 -14.39 -7.93 1.97
CA GLY A 43 -13.89 -9.27 1.68
C GLY A 43 -12.80 -9.32 0.61
N ASP A 44 -12.15 -8.19 0.30
CA ASP A 44 -11.03 -8.18 -0.64
C ASP A 44 -9.83 -9.00 -0.10
N ALA A 45 -9.31 -9.90 -0.94
CA ALA A 45 -8.26 -10.83 -0.54
C ALA A 45 -6.91 -10.12 -0.30
N VAL A 46 -6.58 -9.10 -1.10
CA VAL A 46 -5.33 -8.34 -0.96
C VAL A 46 -5.38 -7.47 0.29
N ALA A 47 -6.52 -6.84 0.56
CA ALA A 47 -6.77 -6.07 1.76
C ALA A 47 -6.74 -6.96 3.01
N SER A 48 -7.24 -8.19 2.93
CA SER A 48 -7.17 -9.15 4.05
C SER A 48 -5.73 -9.51 4.42
N ILE A 49 -4.86 -9.71 3.43
CA ILE A 49 -3.42 -9.93 3.66
C ILE A 49 -2.78 -8.67 4.25
N THR A 50 -3.14 -7.50 3.73
CA THR A 50 -2.58 -6.21 4.16
C THR A 50 -3.01 -5.85 5.59
N TYR A 51 -4.27 -6.10 5.95
CA TYR A 51 -4.79 -5.96 7.30
C TYR A 51 -3.99 -6.80 8.30
N ARG A 52 -3.67 -8.05 7.95
CA ARG A 52 -2.81 -8.89 8.78
C ARG A 52 -1.41 -8.30 8.94
N LYS A 53 -0.82 -7.77 7.86
CA LYS A 53 0.48 -7.09 7.94
C LYS A 53 0.45 -5.88 8.86
N ILE A 54 -0.64 -5.09 8.86
CA ILE A 54 -0.85 -3.97 9.78
C ILE A 54 -0.88 -4.48 11.22
N CYS A 55 -1.65 -5.54 11.51
CA CYS A 55 -1.72 -6.11 12.85
C CYS A 55 -0.34 -6.57 13.34
N ASN A 56 0.43 -7.25 12.48
CA ASN A 56 1.78 -7.70 12.82
C ASN A 56 2.77 -6.52 12.98
N ALA A 57 2.61 -5.46 12.20
CA ALA A 57 3.45 -4.26 12.32
C ALA A 57 3.28 -3.61 13.70
N LEU A 58 2.08 -3.63 14.27
CA LEU A 58 1.82 -3.12 15.61
C LEU A 58 2.55 -3.89 16.71
N GLU A 59 2.81 -5.18 16.52
CA GLU A 59 3.56 -5.99 17.49
C GLU A 59 5.04 -5.56 17.58
N VAL A 60 5.62 -5.13 16.46
CA VAL A 60 7.03 -4.67 16.38
C VAL A 60 7.17 -3.14 16.47
N LEU A 61 6.05 -2.41 16.53
CA LEU A 61 5.99 -0.95 16.64
C LEU A 61 6.84 -0.37 17.79
N PRO A 62 6.99 -1.02 18.97
CA PRO A 62 7.87 -0.51 20.02
C PRO A 62 9.32 -0.28 19.58
N ASN A 63 9.80 -1.02 18.57
CA ASN A 63 11.17 -0.95 18.08
C ASN A 63 11.38 0.07 16.95
N TRP A 64 10.33 0.76 16.51
CA TRP A 64 10.42 1.73 15.42
C TRP A 64 10.95 3.08 15.90
N GLU A 65 11.42 3.91 14.97
CA GLU A 65 11.75 5.31 15.27
C GLU A 65 10.50 6.10 15.68
N PRO A 66 10.60 7.04 16.64
CA PRO A 66 9.44 7.77 17.17
C PRO A 66 8.55 8.40 16.10
N GLU A 67 9.15 9.06 15.10
CA GLU A 67 8.45 9.74 14.02
C GLU A 67 7.66 8.75 13.15
N ALA A 68 8.25 7.57 12.88
CA ALA A 68 7.61 6.52 12.10
C ALA A 68 6.42 5.92 12.84
N LYS A 69 6.50 5.78 14.18
CA LYS A 69 5.37 5.33 15.00
C LYS A 69 4.19 6.29 14.88
N VAL A 70 4.44 7.59 15.05
CA VAL A 70 3.40 8.62 14.99
C VAL A 70 2.74 8.64 13.63
N GLN A 71 3.52 8.73 12.55
CA GLN A 71 2.98 8.75 11.18
C GLN A 71 2.14 7.50 10.86
N PHE A 72 2.55 6.33 11.34
CA PHE A 72 1.80 5.09 11.15
C PHE A 72 0.49 5.09 11.94
N LEU A 73 0.54 5.41 13.23
CA LEU A 73 -0.64 5.42 14.11
C LEU A 73 -1.66 6.47 13.69
N GLU A 74 -1.23 7.64 13.21
CA GLU A 74 -2.09 8.71 12.72
C GLU A 74 -3.05 8.25 11.61
N GLN A 75 -2.64 7.27 10.80
CA GLN A 75 -3.50 6.71 9.74
C GLN A 75 -4.76 6.02 10.28
N PHE A 76 -4.78 5.67 11.57
CA PHE A 76 -5.86 4.93 12.21
C PHE A 76 -6.64 5.74 13.26
N LEU A 77 -6.26 7.00 13.52
CA LEU A 77 -6.94 7.85 14.51
C LEU A 77 -8.37 8.24 14.09
N ASN A 78 -8.60 8.42 12.79
CA ASN A 78 -9.86 8.93 12.25
C ASN A 78 -10.66 7.86 11.49
N ILE A 79 -10.52 6.58 11.88
CA ILE A 79 -11.23 5.47 11.22
C ILE A 79 -12.16 4.70 12.16
N SER A 80 -12.37 5.20 13.40
CA SER A 80 -13.22 4.53 14.39
C SER A 80 -14.64 4.29 13.90
N ASP A 81 -15.13 5.12 12.98
CA ASP A 81 -16.42 4.97 12.30
C ASP A 81 -16.53 3.71 11.43
N LEU A 82 -15.40 3.15 11.00
CA LEU A 82 -15.34 1.96 10.14
C LEU A 82 -15.06 0.66 10.90
N LEU A 83 -14.60 0.72 12.14
CA LEU A 83 -14.13 -0.47 12.86
C LEU A 83 -15.32 -1.26 13.41
N ASP A 84 -15.52 -2.48 12.89
CA ASP A 84 -16.50 -3.45 13.41
C ASP A 84 -15.83 -4.56 14.23
N ASN A 85 -16.61 -5.57 14.64
CA ASN A 85 -16.14 -6.71 15.43
C ASN A 85 -15.01 -7.51 14.75
N ARG A 86 -14.87 -7.44 13.42
CA ARG A 86 -13.78 -8.11 12.68
C ARG A 86 -12.44 -7.39 12.85
N CYS A 87 -12.47 -6.10 13.19
CA CYS A 87 -11.28 -5.30 13.45
C CYS A 87 -10.74 -5.44 14.89
N ALA A 88 -11.24 -6.40 15.69
CA ALA A 88 -10.86 -6.56 17.10
C ALA A 88 -9.34 -6.70 17.30
N GLY A 89 -8.63 -7.39 16.40
CA GLY A 89 -7.16 -7.52 16.45
C GLY A 89 -6.44 -6.18 16.32
N LEU A 90 -6.85 -5.36 15.34
CA LEU A 90 -6.30 -4.02 15.14
C LEU A 90 -6.54 -3.12 16.37
N VAL A 91 -7.78 -3.11 16.88
CA VAL A 91 -8.15 -2.28 18.04
C VAL A 91 -7.38 -2.69 19.29
N SER A 92 -7.25 -4.00 19.55
CA SER A 92 -6.51 -4.52 20.70
C SER A 92 -5.04 -4.12 20.63
N ASN A 93 -4.43 -4.27 19.45
CA ASN A 93 -3.02 -3.90 19.25
C ASN A 93 -2.80 -2.39 19.38
N LEU A 94 -3.68 -1.56 18.83
CA LEU A 94 -3.62 -0.10 18.98
C LEU A 94 -3.72 0.34 20.44
N ALA A 95 -4.64 -0.26 21.22
CA ALA A 95 -4.80 0.07 22.63
C ALA A 95 -3.54 -0.24 23.46
N VAL A 96 -2.91 -1.39 23.21
CA VAL A 96 -1.65 -1.78 23.86
C VAL A 96 -0.51 -0.86 23.43
N SER A 97 -0.38 -0.57 22.13
CA SER A 97 0.65 0.34 21.62
C SER A 97 0.55 1.73 22.24
N TRP A 98 -0.66 2.23 22.46
CA TRP A 98 -0.85 3.55 23.05
C TRP A 98 -0.54 3.60 24.55
N LEU A 99 -0.86 2.52 25.28
CA LEU A 99 -0.50 2.39 26.70
C LEU A 99 1.02 2.42 26.88
N LEU A 100 1.77 1.73 26.01
CA LEU A 100 3.23 1.74 26.02
C LEU A 100 3.84 3.08 25.59
N PHE A 101 3.11 3.90 24.84
CA PHE A 101 3.58 5.22 24.43
C PHE A 101 3.47 6.27 25.54
N LEU A 102 2.55 6.08 26.50
CA LEU A 102 2.29 7.01 27.59
C LEU A 102 2.96 6.61 28.92
N ALA A 103 3.53 5.40 29.00
CA ALA A 103 4.25 4.88 30.16
C ALA A 103 5.75 5.18 30.07
#